data_AF-A0A928KG78-F1
#
_entry.id   AF-A0A928KG78-F1
#
_cell.length_a   1.000
_cell.length_b   1.000
_cell.length_c   1.000
_cell.angle_alpha   90.00
_cell.angle_beta   90.00
_cell.angle_gamma   90.00
#
_symmetry.space_group_name_H-M   'P 1'
#
loop_
_entity.id
_entity.type
_entity.pdbx_description
1 polymer ?
#
loop_
_entity_poly.entity_id
_entity_poly.type
_entity_poly.pdbx_seq_one_letter_code
_entity_poly.pdbx_strand_id
1 'polypeptide(L)'
;KGRFGDWLENVQDWGISRNRYWGTPLNIWECACGLQHAIGSREELRQMSDNCPENVELHRPFIDEVTLRCPECGGVMKRVPEVIDCWFDSGAMPFAQHHYPFENADLFEQQFPADFISEAVDQTRGWFYSLMAISTLLFNKAPFKNVIVLGHVQDENGQKMSKSKGNAVDPMEALQTYGADAIRWYFYSNSAPWLPNRFHGKAVQECQRKFLSTLWNTYAFFVLYANIDGFDSTKYTLEYDKLSVMDKWVLSRLNSTVRAADEHLANYRIPETARVLEDFVDELSNWYVRRSRERFWAKGMEQDKINAYMTLHTALVTIAKASAPLIPFMAEDIYRNLVCSDDASAPMSVHLCDYPTVNDAYIDTALESTMDAVVQIVVLGRAARNGASCKNRQPLGKMFVQMDGSLDEAGVAIIAEELNIKSVEKVADASAFMSYSFKPQLKTVGPKYGKQLGEIRTALAELDGNAAKAQLDAAGALSLALPSGTVTLYTEDLLIDTVQTEGYYTVADRGITVALDTTLTEELIEEGFVREVVSKLQTMRKEAGFEVMDTITVYVSGNDKVQAVMETNKASLLQDVMGTALVSGTTAGYVKEWDINGESVTLAVQKN
;
A
#
# COMPACT_ATOMS: atom_id res chain seq x y z
N LYS A 1 32.20 -2.40 -6.13
CA LYS A 1 32.22 -0.93 -6.34
C LYS A 1 31.00 -0.33 -5.66
N GLY A 2 31.19 0.59 -4.72
CA GLY A 2 30.13 1.19 -3.91
C GLY A 2 30.61 2.45 -3.20
N ARG A 3 29.68 3.36 -2.83
CA ARG A 3 30.00 4.72 -2.35
C ARG A 3 31.00 4.77 -1.19
N PHE A 4 30.85 3.87 -0.22
CA PHE A 4 31.69 3.85 0.98
C PHE A 4 33.02 3.12 0.73
N GLY A 5 32.96 1.89 0.19
CA GLY A 5 34.14 1.09 -0.11
C GLY A 5 35.14 1.77 -1.05
N ASP A 6 34.66 2.34 -2.17
CA ASP A 6 35.52 3.00 -3.16
C ASP A 6 36.27 4.21 -2.58
N TRP A 7 35.74 4.82 -1.52
CA TRP A 7 36.41 5.92 -0.84
C TRP A 7 37.37 5.49 0.25
N LEU A 8 37.06 4.40 0.95
CA LEU A 8 38.02 3.79 1.88
C LEU A 8 39.31 3.37 1.16
N GLU A 9 39.22 2.88 -0.08
CA GLU A 9 40.40 2.56 -0.91
C GLU A 9 41.33 3.75 -1.18
N ASN A 10 40.81 4.97 -1.09
CA ASN A 10 41.52 6.22 -1.39
C ASN A 10 41.66 7.14 -0.17
N VAL A 11 41.33 6.64 1.04
CA VAL A 11 41.29 7.44 2.26
C VAL A 11 42.69 8.00 2.56
N GLN A 12 42.72 9.24 3.06
CA GLN A 12 43.94 9.91 3.50
C GLN A 12 43.92 10.03 5.02
N ASP A 13 45.07 10.35 5.61
CA ASP A 13 45.18 10.56 7.05
C ASP A 13 44.17 11.58 7.56
N TRP A 14 43.49 11.25 8.65
CA TRP A 14 42.50 12.12 9.25
C TRP A 14 43.20 13.19 10.10
N GLY A 15 43.21 14.43 9.59
CA GLY A 15 43.58 15.59 10.40
C GLY A 15 42.53 15.83 11.49
N ILE A 16 42.78 15.38 12.71
CA ILE A 16 41.82 15.46 13.84
C ILE A 16 41.88 16.79 14.62
N SER A 17 42.97 17.56 14.51
CA SER A 17 43.13 18.81 15.26
C SER A 17 42.42 19.99 14.59
N ARG A 18 41.88 20.92 15.39
CA ARG A 18 41.14 22.10 14.94
C ARG A 18 41.57 23.33 15.74
N ASN A 19 41.87 24.41 15.03
CA ASN A 19 42.12 25.73 15.62
C ASN A 19 40.80 26.43 15.96
N ARG A 20 40.11 25.96 17.01
CA ARG A 20 38.79 26.45 17.48
C ARG A 20 38.74 26.50 19.00
N TYR A 21 37.65 27.06 19.54
CA TYR A 21 37.46 27.28 20.98
C TYR A 21 36.51 26.26 21.62
N TRP A 22 35.38 25.96 20.96
CA TRP A 22 34.37 25.03 21.47
C TRP A 22 34.51 23.66 20.85
N GLY A 23 34.85 22.67 21.68
CA GLY A 23 35.06 21.28 21.32
C GLY A 23 35.92 20.57 22.36
N THR A 24 36.00 19.25 22.27
CA THR A 24 36.84 18.42 23.17
C THR A 24 38.31 18.83 23.02
N PRO A 25 38.98 19.32 24.07
CA PRO A 25 40.37 19.76 23.93
C PRO A 25 41.30 18.59 23.61
N LEU A 26 42.26 18.82 22.71
CA LEU A 26 43.29 17.82 22.42
C LEU A 26 44.15 17.63 23.67
N ASN A 27 44.22 16.39 24.16
CA ASN A 27 44.75 16.02 25.46
C ASN A 27 46.29 15.89 25.47
N ILE A 28 46.99 16.69 24.68
CA ILE A 28 48.45 16.65 24.53
C ILE A 28 49.08 17.86 25.23
N TRP A 29 50.04 17.59 26.10
CA TRP A 29 50.92 18.60 26.70
C TRP A 29 52.32 18.49 26.09
N GLU A 30 52.95 19.63 25.81
CA GLU A 30 54.27 19.72 25.21
C GLU A 30 55.24 20.46 26.13
N CYS A 31 56.46 19.93 26.22
CA CYS A 31 57.56 20.55 26.94
C CYS A 31 58.55 21.22 25.98
N ALA A 32 59.22 22.27 26.43
CA ALA A 32 60.30 22.92 25.66
C ALA A 32 61.49 21.99 25.34
N CYS A 33 61.63 20.84 26.03
CA CYS A 33 62.62 19.82 25.69
C CYS A 33 62.22 18.91 24.51
N GLY A 34 60.99 19.05 24.00
CA GLY A 34 60.46 18.29 22.86
C GLY A 34 59.58 17.10 23.24
N LEU A 35 59.48 16.74 24.53
CA LEU A 35 58.58 15.69 24.98
C LEU A 35 57.10 16.12 24.83
N GLN A 36 56.29 15.23 24.26
CA GLN A 36 54.83 15.34 24.21
C GLN A 36 54.21 14.20 25.04
N HIS A 37 53.20 14.52 25.85
CA HIS A 37 52.50 13.55 26.70
C HIS A 37 50.99 13.67 26.51
N ALA A 38 50.31 12.53 26.30
CA ALA A 38 48.86 12.47 26.13
C ALA A 38 48.18 11.98 27.41
N ILE A 39 47.35 12.83 28.02
CA ILE A 39 46.65 12.52 29.28
C ILE A 39 45.39 11.71 29.00
N GLY A 40 45.32 10.49 29.52
CA GLY A 40 44.22 9.54 29.29
C GLY A 40 43.09 9.60 30.32
N SER A 41 43.28 10.25 31.48
CA SER A 41 42.23 10.34 32.51
C SER A 41 42.35 11.58 33.41
N ARG A 42 41.27 11.91 34.11
CA ARG A 42 41.27 12.95 35.15
C ARG A 42 42.22 12.61 36.31
N GLU A 43 42.36 11.32 36.63
CA GLU A 43 43.26 10.87 37.69
C GLU A 43 44.72 11.09 37.30
N GLU A 44 45.10 10.68 36.10
CA GLU A 44 46.44 10.94 35.56
C GLU A 44 46.77 12.44 35.51
N LEU A 45 45.80 13.27 35.09
CA LEU A 45 45.96 14.72 35.06
C LEU A 45 46.34 15.28 36.44
N ARG A 46 45.63 14.83 37.49
CA ARG A 46 45.87 15.26 38.88
C ARG A 46 47.21 14.78 39.41
N GLN A 47 47.63 13.57 39.06
CA GLN A 47 48.91 13.02 39.49
C GLN A 47 50.11 13.76 38.87
N MET A 48 49.97 14.28 37.65
CA MET A 48 51.05 14.94 36.91
C MET A 48 51.05 16.47 37.02
N SER A 49 50.03 17.07 37.64
CA SER A 49 49.83 18.52 37.68
C SER A 49 49.80 19.07 39.11
N ASP A 50 50.75 19.95 39.41
CA ASP A 50 50.81 20.67 40.69
C ASP A 50 49.67 21.71 40.83
N ASN A 51 49.01 22.10 39.73
CA ASN A 51 48.01 23.18 39.68
C ASN A 51 46.62 22.76 39.17
N CYS A 52 46.34 21.45 39.05
CA CYS A 52 45.02 20.96 38.63
C CYS A 52 43.99 21.12 39.76
N PRO A 53 42.88 21.86 39.55
CA PRO A 53 41.80 21.93 40.53
C PRO A 53 41.11 20.57 40.74
N GLU A 54 40.53 20.35 41.91
CA GLU A 54 39.78 19.13 42.24
C GLU A 54 38.59 18.91 41.28
N ASN A 55 37.83 19.97 41.00
CA ASN A 55 36.70 20.01 40.07
C ASN A 55 37.04 20.82 38.82
N VAL A 56 38.10 20.41 38.10
CA VAL A 56 38.52 21.07 36.87
C VAL A 56 37.45 20.95 35.77
N GLU A 57 37.09 22.09 35.18
CA GLU A 57 36.36 22.15 33.91
C GLU A 57 37.36 21.79 32.78
N LEU A 58 37.06 20.71 32.06
CA LEU A 58 37.96 20.16 31.04
C LEU A 58 37.87 20.90 29.71
N HIS A 59 36.92 21.82 29.53
CA HIS A 59 36.82 22.65 28.34
C HIS A 59 37.78 23.84 28.37
N ARG A 60 38.06 24.38 27.17
CA ARG A 60 38.69 25.71 27.04
C ARG A 60 37.73 26.79 27.57
N PRO A 61 38.26 27.86 28.19
CA PRO A 61 39.68 28.16 28.41
C PRO A 61 40.29 27.49 29.65
N PHE A 62 39.49 26.87 30.52
CA PHE A 62 39.90 26.46 31.86
C PHE A 62 41.04 25.43 31.85
N ILE A 63 40.95 24.41 30.97
CA ILE A 63 42.00 23.39 30.85
C ILE A 63 43.33 23.93 30.31
N ASP A 64 43.33 25.09 29.63
CA ASP A 64 44.54 25.68 29.04
C ASP A 64 45.50 26.21 30.11
N GLU A 65 44.99 26.52 31.32
CA GLU A 65 45.78 27.00 32.46
C GLU A 65 46.42 25.86 33.27
N VAL A 66 46.01 24.61 33.04
CA VAL A 66 46.55 23.44 33.76
C VAL A 66 47.88 23.02 33.13
N THR A 67 48.92 22.92 33.95
CA THR A 67 50.28 22.58 33.52
C THR A 67 50.74 21.26 34.14
N LEU A 68 51.65 20.56 33.45
CA LEU A 68 52.24 19.32 33.97
C LEU A 68 53.73 19.52 34.30
N ARG A 69 54.25 18.66 35.16
CA ARG A 69 55.70 18.51 35.36
C ARG A 69 56.25 17.46 34.41
N CYS A 70 57.21 17.86 33.56
CA CYS A 70 57.84 16.98 32.59
C CYS A 70 58.63 15.86 33.31
N PRO A 71 58.35 14.58 33.02
CA PRO A 71 59.04 13.47 33.67
C PRO A 71 60.53 13.36 33.26
N GLU A 72 60.91 13.89 32.10
CA GLU A 72 62.30 13.78 31.61
C GLU A 72 63.21 14.89 32.15
N CYS A 73 62.78 16.15 32.10
CA CYS A 73 63.63 17.30 32.45
C CYS A 73 63.15 18.08 33.68
N GLY A 74 62.00 17.71 34.27
CA GLY A 74 61.39 18.41 35.39
C GLY A 74 60.79 19.79 35.05
N GLY A 75 60.86 20.22 33.79
CA GLY A 75 60.32 21.49 33.31
C GLY A 75 58.79 21.51 33.20
N VAL A 76 58.21 22.68 32.94
CA VAL A 76 56.76 22.85 32.79
C VAL A 76 56.32 22.41 31.38
N MET A 77 55.24 21.63 31.31
CA MET A 77 54.55 21.30 30.05
C MET A 77 53.25 22.09 29.95
N LYS A 78 52.91 22.55 28.73
CA LYS A 78 51.65 23.25 28.45
C LYS A 78 50.83 22.48 27.42
N ARG A 79 49.50 22.51 27.56
CA ARG A 79 48.60 21.91 26.58
C ARG A 79 48.76 22.59 25.22
N VAL A 80 48.70 21.81 24.16
CA VAL A 80 48.57 22.35 22.80
C VAL A 80 47.22 23.09 22.66
N PRO A 81 47.09 24.19 21.90
CA PRO A 81 45.88 25.00 21.89
C PRO A 81 44.67 24.37 21.16
N GLU A 82 44.90 23.34 20.35
CA GLU A 82 43.90 22.74 19.47
C GLU A 82 42.79 22.00 20.22
N VAL A 83 41.62 21.94 19.59
CA VAL A 83 40.51 21.04 19.97
C VAL A 83 40.35 19.95 18.91
N ILE A 84 39.60 18.91 19.23
CA ILE A 84 39.36 17.75 18.37
C ILE A 84 38.22 18.04 17.38
N ASP A 85 38.29 17.43 16.20
CA ASP A 85 37.24 17.38 15.19
C ASP A 85 35.95 16.75 15.73
N CYS A 86 34.80 17.39 15.54
CA CYS A 86 33.54 16.91 16.13
C CYS A 86 33.07 15.55 15.58
N TRP A 87 33.58 15.12 14.42
CA TRP A 87 33.36 13.76 13.92
C TRP A 87 34.02 12.70 14.80
N PHE A 88 35.11 13.03 15.50
CA PHE A 88 35.73 12.15 16.48
C PHE A 88 34.82 11.97 17.69
N ASP A 89 34.25 13.07 18.22
CA ASP A 89 33.30 13.01 19.34
C ASP A 89 32.10 12.12 19.01
N SER A 90 31.46 12.35 17.85
CA SER A 90 30.31 11.54 17.41
C SER A 90 30.69 10.11 17.04
N GLY A 91 31.90 9.86 16.55
CA GLY A 91 32.39 8.51 16.25
C GLY A 91 32.81 7.72 17.49
N ALA A 92 33.19 8.40 18.57
CA ALA A 92 33.49 7.79 19.88
C ALA A 92 32.24 7.48 20.71
N MET A 93 31.07 7.98 20.28
CA MET A 93 29.76 7.79 20.94
C MET A 93 29.50 6.35 21.44
N PRO A 94 29.79 5.26 20.69
CA PRO A 94 29.45 3.90 21.13
C PRO A 94 30.00 3.52 22.50
N PHE A 95 31.19 4.00 22.88
CA PHE A 95 31.83 3.69 24.16
C PHE A 95 31.86 4.91 25.10
N ALA A 96 32.01 6.13 24.55
CA ALA A 96 32.07 7.35 25.33
C ALA A 96 30.77 7.62 26.11
N GLN A 97 29.61 7.25 25.56
CA GLN A 97 28.31 7.41 26.25
C GLN A 97 28.20 6.59 27.54
N HIS A 98 29.04 5.55 27.70
CA HIS A 98 29.06 4.65 28.84
C HIS A 98 30.18 4.97 29.83
N HIS A 99 30.95 6.03 29.60
CA HIS A 99 32.17 6.33 30.36
C HIS A 99 33.21 5.19 30.28
N TYR A 100 33.17 4.37 29.22
CA TYR A 100 34.17 3.34 28.95
C TYR A 100 35.53 4.00 28.66
N PRO A 101 36.65 3.46 29.17
CA PRO A 101 36.80 2.17 29.85
C PRO A 101 36.67 2.22 31.38
N PHE A 102 36.28 3.36 31.96
CA PHE A 102 36.28 3.55 33.41
C PHE A 102 35.09 2.87 34.08
N GLU A 103 33.94 2.86 33.41
CA GLU A 103 32.68 2.30 33.92
C GLU A 103 31.92 1.54 32.82
N ASN A 104 30.91 0.77 33.22
CA ASN A 104 29.91 0.15 32.33
C ASN A 104 30.48 -0.72 31.20
N ALA A 105 31.61 -1.39 31.43
CA ALA A 105 32.23 -2.29 30.45
C ALA A 105 31.27 -3.38 29.97
N ASP A 106 30.59 -4.08 30.88
CA ASP A 106 29.63 -5.13 30.55
C ASP A 106 28.46 -4.60 29.69
N LEU A 107 27.98 -3.39 29.97
CA LEU A 107 26.89 -2.77 29.20
C LEU A 107 27.34 -2.42 27.78
N PHE A 108 28.53 -1.84 27.64
CA PHE A 108 29.14 -1.56 26.33
C PHE A 108 29.32 -2.86 25.54
N GLU A 109 29.89 -3.90 26.14
CA GLU A 109 30.14 -5.18 25.47
C GLU A 109 28.85 -5.89 25.04
N GLN A 110 27.75 -5.74 25.80
CA GLN A 110 26.44 -6.29 25.42
C GLN A 110 25.81 -5.55 24.23
N GLN A 111 26.02 -4.24 24.12
CA GLN A 111 25.39 -3.40 23.09
C GLN A 111 26.26 -3.22 21.83
N PHE A 112 27.56 -3.52 21.92
CA PHE A 112 28.51 -3.32 20.84
C PHE A 112 28.88 -4.64 20.12
N PRO A 113 28.71 -4.73 18.79
CA PRO A 113 28.30 -3.68 17.86
C PRO A 113 26.78 -3.54 17.78
N ALA A 114 26.32 -2.33 17.45
CA ALA A 114 24.90 -2.04 17.31
C ALA A 114 24.26 -2.90 16.21
N ASP A 115 23.04 -3.40 16.43
CA ASP A 115 22.36 -4.22 15.43
C ASP A 115 21.92 -3.41 14.20
N PHE A 116 21.57 -2.14 14.39
CA PHE A 116 21.02 -1.28 13.35
C PHE A 116 21.33 0.21 13.57
N ILE A 117 21.64 0.91 12.49
CA ILE A 117 21.65 2.37 12.42
C ILE A 117 20.97 2.86 11.13
N SER A 118 20.49 4.10 11.10
CA SER A 118 19.92 4.70 9.90
C SER A 118 20.18 6.19 9.85
N GLU A 119 20.87 6.66 8.80
CA GLU A 119 21.10 8.09 8.56
C GLU A 119 21.16 8.39 7.06
N ALA A 120 21.16 9.67 6.71
CA ALA A 120 21.21 10.11 5.32
C ALA A 120 22.55 9.82 4.62
N VAL A 121 22.51 9.80 3.28
CA VAL A 121 23.63 9.44 2.40
C VAL A 121 24.91 10.25 2.60
N ASP A 122 24.81 11.48 3.10
CA ASP A 122 25.97 12.31 3.47
C ASP A 122 26.79 11.72 4.63
N GLN A 123 26.19 10.89 5.48
CA GLN A 123 26.91 10.23 6.58
C GLN A 123 27.93 9.19 6.12
N THR A 124 27.91 8.80 4.84
CA THR A 124 28.99 8.01 4.22
C THR A 124 30.35 8.74 4.20
N ARG A 125 30.37 10.04 4.50
CA ARG A 125 31.58 10.87 4.69
C ARG A 125 31.67 11.50 6.08
N GLY A 126 30.68 11.26 6.94
CA GLY A 126 30.57 11.81 8.28
C GLY A 126 30.57 10.68 9.30
N TRP A 127 29.44 10.50 9.97
CA TRP A 127 29.31 9.62 11.13
C TRP A 127 29.62 8.15 10.82
N PHE A 128 29.19 7.61 9.67
CA PHE A 128 29.50 6.21 9.34
C PHE A 128 30.99 5.97 9.21
N TYR A 129 31.72 6.95 8.66
CA TYR A 129 33.18 6.87 8.58
C TYR A 129 33.82 6.97 9.95
N SER A 130 33.46 7.98 10.75
CA SER A 130 34.12 8.19 12.05
C SER A 130 33.86 7.04 13.01
N LEU A 131 32.64 6.49 13.04
CA LEU A 131 32.32 5.24 13.73
C LEU A 131 33.25 4.11 13.26
N MET A 132 33.34 3.87 11.95
CA MET A 132 34.11 2.76 11.39
C MET A 132 35.60 2.90 11.68
N ALA A 133 36.16 4.10 11.49
CA ALA A 133 37.57 4.39 11.69
C ALA A 133 37.97 4.18 13.15
N ILE A 134 37.25 4.80 14.10
CA ILE A 134 37.56 4.71 15.53
C ILE A 134 37.37 3.27 16.02
N SER A 135 36.25 2.64 15.65
CA SER A 135 35.94 1.26 16.05
C SER A 135 36.97 0.25 15.54
N THR A 136 37.43 0.41 14.30
CA THR A 136 38.47 -0.46 13.72
C THR A 136 39.81 -0.26 14.42
N LEU A 137 40.19 0.99 14.72
CA LEU A 137 41.47 1.30 15.38
C LEU A 137 41.51 0.84 16.84
N LEU A 138 40.42 1.03 17.59
CA LEU A 138 40.38 0.71 19.02
C LEU A 138 39.97 -0.74 19.32
N PHE A 139 39.06 -1.31 18.53
CA PHE A 139 38.43 -2.60 18.83
C PHE A 139 38.56 -3.64 17.70
N ASN A 140 39.14 -3.27 16.55
CA ASN A 140 39.27 -4.12 15.37
C ASN A 140 37.94 -4.80 14.98
N LYS A 141 36.84 -4.05 15.06
CA LYS A 141 35.47 -4.54 14.81
C LYS A 141 34.65 -3.46 14.10
N ALA A 142 33.71 -3.88 13.25
CA ALA A 142 32.72 -2.96 12.71
C ALA A 142 31.78 -2.48 13.83
N PRO A 143 31.39 -1.19 13.87
CA PRO A 143 30.59 -0.62 14.96
C PRO A 143 29.10 -0.94 14.90
N PHE A 144 28.61 -1.41 13.75
CA PHE A 144 27.22 -1.79 13.53
C PHE A 144 27.10 -2.97 12.57
N LYS A 145 25.99 -3.71 12.64
CA LYS A 145 25.70 -4.89 11.79
C LYS A 145 24.89 -4.53 10.56
N ASN A 146 23.87 -3.67 10.69
CA ASN A 146 22.99 -3.24 9.60
C ASN A 146 22.91 -1.72 9.50
N VAL A 147 22.79 -1.20 8.28
CA VAL A 147 22.63 0.24 8.01
C VAL A 147 21.61 0.47 6.90
N ILE A 148 20.64 1.35 7.16
CA ILE A 148 19.83 1.96 6.09
C ILE A 148 20.41 3.35 5.79
N VAL A 149 20.70 3.59 4.52
CA VAL A 149 21.21 4.88 4.04
C VAL A 149 20.08 5.64 3.36
N LEU A 150 19.59 6.70 3.98
CA LEU A 150 18.45 7.48 3.50
C LEU A 150 18.85 8.46 2.39
N GLY A 151 17.97 8.65 1.41
CA GLY A 151 18.03 9.75 0.47
C GLY A 151 17.66 11.08 1.13
N HIS A 152 18.04 12.20 0.52
CA HIS A 152 17.63 13.52 1.02
C HIS A 152 16.18 13.82 0.68
N VAL A 153 15.48 14.50 1.60
CA VAL A 153 14.16 15.06 1.35
C VAL A 153 14.30 16.34 0.50
N GLN A 154 13.48 16.43 -0.54
CA GLN A 154 13.43 17.50 -1.53
C GLN A 154 12.03 18.12 -1.56
N ASP A 155 11.90 19.30 -2.16
CA ASP A 155 10.59 19.89 -2.45
C ASP A 155 9.83 19.10 -3.54
N GLU A 156 8.60 19.52 -3.85
CA GLU A 156 7.74 18.90 -4.86
C GLU A 156 8.38 18.81 -6.26
N ASN A 157 9.31 19.72 -6.57
CA ASN A 157 10.01 19.82 -7.86
C ASN A 157 11.37 19.10 -7.84
N GLY A 158 11.74 18.45 -6.74
CA GLY A 158 13.02 17.75 -6.57
C GLY A 158 14.21 18.68 -6.27
N GLN A 159 13.96 19.91 -5.83
CA GLN A 159 15.03 20.80 -5.41
C GLN A 159 15.36 20.61 -3.93
N LYS A 160 16.63 20.86 -3.57
CA LYS A 160 17.03 20.95 -2.16
C LYS A 160 16.23 22.06 -1.47
N MET A 161 15.61 21.71 -0.35
CA MET A 161 14.91 22.66 0.50
C MET A 161 15.89 23.65 1.15
N SER A 162 15.57 24.95 1.09
CA SER A 162 16.28 25.98 1.86
C SER A 162 15.34 27.11 2.27
N LYS A 163 15.57 27.67 3.46
CA LYS A 163 14.81 28.83 3.95
C LYS A 163 14.92 30.02 2.98
N SER A 164 16.09 30.21 2.36
CA SER A 164 16.34 31.30 1.41
C SER A 164 15.55 31.18 0.10
N LYS A 165 15.17 29.95 -0.31
CA LYS A 165 14.35 29.70 -1.51
C LYS A 165 12.85 29.74 -1.24
N GLY A 166 12.43 29.80 0.03
CA GLY A 166 11.02 29.75 0.41
C GLY A 166 10.33 28.41 0.12
N ASN A 167 11.08 27.36 -0.23
CA ASN A 167 10.57 26.02 -0.54
C ASN A 167 10.75 25.03 0.61
N ALA A 168 11.17 25.51 1.79
CA ALA A 168 11.33 24.66 2.97
C ALA A 168 9.97 24.34 3.57
N VAL A 169 9.69 23.06 3.79
CA VAL A 169 8.53 22.60 4.54
C VAL A 169 8.90 22.55 6.02
N ASP A 170 8.11 23.19 6.88
CA ASP A 170 8.28 23.09 8.32
C ASP A 170 7.72 21.75 8.83
N PRO A 171 8.54 20.90 9.50
CA PRO A 171 8.07 19.62 10.01
C PRO A 171 6.91 19.72 11.01
N MET A 172 6.87 20.77 11.84
CA MET A 172 5.81 20.95 12.83
C MET A 172 4.50 21.36 12.18
N GLU A 173 4.54 22.20 11.16
CA GLU A 173 3.35 22.56 10.37
C GLU A 173 2.79 21.32 9.64
N ALA A 174 3.68 20.50 9.05
CA ALA A 174 3.28 19.26 8.41
C ALA A 174 2.62 18.29 9.41
N LEU A 175 3.22 18.11 10.60
CA LEU A 175 2.66 17.25 11.65
C LEU A 175 1.30 17.74 12.14
N GLN A 176 1.11 19.05 12.32
CA GLN A 176 -0.18 19.64 12.70
C GLN A 176 -1.24 19.45 11.60
N THR A 177 -0.83 19.50 10.33
CA THR A 177 -1.76 19.42 9.20
C THR A 177 -2.20 18.00 8.88
N TYR A 178 -1.26 17.04 8.86
CA TYR A 178 -1.52 15.68 8.39
C TYR A 178 -1.55 14.63 9.50
N GLY A 179 -0.97 14.94 10.67
CA GLY A 179 -0.73 13.97 11.73
C GLY A 179 0.54 13.14 11.52
N ALA A 180 1.05 12.56 12.61
CA ALA A 180 2.30 11.81 12.59
C ALA A 180 2.22 10.53 11.73
N ASP A 181 1.14 9.76 11.85
CA ASP A 181 0.98 8.50 11.11
C ASP A 181 0.92 8.71 9.59
N ALA A 182 0.28 9.77 9.11
CA ALA A 182 0.22 10.07 7.69
C ALA A 182 1.62 10.41 7.13
N ILE A 183 2.43 11.17 7.88
CA ILE A 183 3.80 11.50 7.48
C ILE A 183 4.70 10.26 7.53
N ARG A 184 4.59 9.44 8.58
CA ARG A 184 5.35 8.19 8.70
C ARG A 184 5.01 7.25 7.56
N TRP A 185 3.72 7.00 7.33
CA TRP A 185 3.25 6.15 6.24
C TRP A 185 3.75 6.62 4.89
N TYR A 186 3.69 7.93 4.61
CA TYR A 186 4.24 8.51 3.39
C TYR A 186 5.71 8.14 3.17
N PHE A 187 6.58 8.28 4.17
CA PHE A 187 7.99 7.93 4.03
C PHE A 187 8.22 6.42 3.85
N TYR A 188 7.31 5.58 4.33
CA TYR A 188 7.41 4.13 4.18
C TYR A 188 6.89 3.65 2.83
N SER A 189 5.77 4.19 2.33
CA SER A 189 5.09 3.66 1.13
C SER A 189 5.46 4.35 -0.18
N ASN A 190 5.87 5.63 -0.14
CA ASN A 190 6.02 6.43 -1.36
C ASN A 190 7.20 5.99 -2.25
N SER A 191 8.35 5.66 -1.67
CA SER A 191 9.56 5.33 -2.43
C SER A 191 10.57 4.56 -1.58
N ALA A 192 11.50 3.87 -2.25
CA ALA A 192 12.63 3.24 -1.58
C ALA A 192 13.42 4.26 -0.72
N PRO A 193 13.82 3.91 0.52
CA PRO A 193 14.41 4.87 1.47
C PRO A 193 15.70 5.54 0.98
N TRP A 194 16.48 4.88 0.12
CA TRP A 194 17.75 5.38 -0.41
C TRP A 194 17.62 6.32 -1.61
N LEU A 195 16.40 6.55 -2.11
CA LEU A 195 16.14 7.51 -3.17
C LEU A 195 15.79 8.88 -2.59
N PRO A 196 16.14 10.00 -3.26
CA PRO A 196 15.66 11.31 -2.88
C PRO A 196 14.13 11.35 -2.88
N ASN A 197 13.54 11.87 -1.81
CA ASN A 197 12.10 11.84 -1.57
C ASN A 197 11.49 13.24 -1.77
N ARG A 198 10.47 13.36 -2.63
CA ARG A 198 9.83 14.63 -3.00
C ARG A 198 8.63 14.93 -2.12
N PHE A 199 8.87 15.53 -0.97
CA PHE A 199 7.84 15.77 0.03
C PHE A 199 6.92 16.92 -0.36
N HIS A 200 5.62 16.63 -0.45
CA HIS A 200 4.57 17.63 -0.64
C HIS A 200 3.20 17.10 -0.19
N GLY A 201 2.31 18.02 0.20
CA GLY A 201 1.05 17.69 0.87
C GLY A 201 0.14 16.72 0.11
N LYS A 202 0.03 16.88 -1.21
CA LYS A 202 -0.82 16.01 -2.05
C LYS A 202 -0.37 14.54 -2.01
N ALA A 203 0.94 14.28 -2.01
CA ALA A 203 1.45 12.92 -1.93
C ALA A 203 1.25 12.30 -0.55
N VAL A 204 1.35 13.09 0.52
CA VAL A 204 1.00 12.63 1.89
C VAL A 204 -0.47 12.23 1.95
N GLN A 205 -1.37 13.07 1.44
CA GLN A 205 -2.81 12.81 1.39
C GLN A 205 -3.17 11.60 0.53
N GLU A 206 -2.47 11.39 -0.59
CA GLU A 206 -2.68 10.21 -1.44
C GLU A 206 -2.33 8.92 -0.69
N CYS A 207 -1.15 8.87 -0.06
CA CYS A 207 -0.72 7.71 0.73
C CYS A 207 -1.66 7.46 1.93
N GLN A 208 -2.05 8.53 2.63
CA GLN A 208 -3.03 8.47 3.72
C GLN A 208 -4.38 7.89 3.26
N ARG A 209 -4.87 8.31 2.08
CA ARG A 209 -6.17 7.84 1.57
C ARG A 209 -6.16 6.36 1.23
N LYS A 210 -5.06 5.82 0.70
CA LYS A 210 -4.99 4.41 0.27
C LYS A 210 -5.03 3.46 1.46
N PHE A 211 -4.26 3.74 2.51
CA PHE A 211 -4.18 2.87 3.67
C PHE A 211 -4.97 3.38 4.89
N LEU A 212 -4.59 4.52 5.47
CA LEU A 212 -5.13 5.00 6.74
C LEU A 212 -6.64 5.25 6.69
N SER A 213 -7.11 5.93 5.64
CA SER A 213 -8.55 6.17 5.47
C SER A 213 -9.33 4.87 5.25
N THR A 214 -8.79 3.93 4.47
CA THR A 214 -9.43 2.64 4.20
C THR A 214 -9.51 1.78 5.45
N LEU A 215 -8.43 1.71 6.24
CA LEU A 215 -8.40 1.02 7.53
C LEU A 215 -9.41 1.64 8.50
N TRP A 216 -9.38 2.97 8.65
CA TRP A 216 -10.28 3.67 9.56
C TRP A 216 -11.75 3.50 9.19
N ASN A 217 -12.09 3.56 7.90
CA ASN A 217 -13.47 3.33 7.44
C ASN A 217 -13.94 1.89 7.70
N THR A 218 -13.05 0.92 7.55
CA THR A 218 -13.32 -0.50 7.83
C THR A 218 -13.55 -0.73 9.33
N TYR A 219 -12.71 -0.12 10.18
CA TYR A 219 -12.88 -0.10 11.62
C TYR A 219 -14.17 0.61 12.05
N ALA A 220 -14.47 1.79 11.49
CA ALA A 220 -15.69 2.53 11.80
C ALA A 220 -16.96 1.76 11.39
N PHE A 221 -16.90 1.05 10.25
CA PHE A 221 -17.96 0.11 9.86
C PHE A 221 -18.15 -0.97 10.93
N PHE A 222 -17.08 -1.63 11.37
CA PHE A 222 -17.16 -2.65 12.42
C PHE A 222 -17.79 -2.10 13.70
N VAL A 223 -17.27 -0.98 14.23
CA VAL A 223 -17.74 -0.37 15.48
C VAL A 223 -19.22 0.02 15.40
N LEU A 224 -19.66 0.58 14.26
CA LEU A 224 -21.05 0.98 14.07
C LEU A 224 -22.00 -0.22 14.28
N TYR A 225 -21.74 -1.33 13.59
CA TYR A 225 -22.62 -2.49 13.64
C TYR A 225 -22.46 -3.28 14.94
N ALA A 226 -21.22 -3.43 15.43
CA ALA A 226 -20.95 -4.08 16.71
C ALA A 226 -21.71 -3.39 17.87
N ASN A 227 -21.75 -2.04 17.88
CA ASN A 227 -22.51 -1.29 18.87
C ASN A 227 -24.03 -1.46 18.74
N ILE A 228 -24.56 -1.57 17.52
CA ILE A 228 -26.00 -1.81 17.28
C ILE A 228 -26.40 -3.18 17.82
N ASP A 229 -25.56 -4.20 17.59
CA ASP A 229 -25.84 -5.57 18.00
C ASP A 229 -25.40 -5.91 19.42
N GLY A 230 -24.69 -5.00 20.10
CA GLY A 230 -24.08 -5.27 21.41
C GLY A 230 -23.05 -6.40 21.36
N PHE A 231 -22.30 -6.49 20.26
CA PHE A 231 -21.26 -7.51 20.07
C PHE A 231 -20.13 -7.32 21.08
N ASP A 232 -19.67 -8.43 21.65
CA ASP A 232 -18.57 -8.50 22.60
C ASP A 232 -17.70 -9.68 22.19
N SER A 233 -16.46 -9.39 21.80
CA SER A 233 -15.53 -10.36 21.23
C SER A 233 -15.19 -11.50 22.20
N THR A 234 -15.25 -11.25 23.52
CA THR A 234 -14.92 -12.25 24.55
C THR A 234 -15.98 -13.32 24.74
N LYS A 235 -17.20 -13.09 24.25
CA LYS A 235 -18.33 -14.02 24.36
C LYS A 235 -18.36 -15.08 23.28
N TYR A 236 -17.52 -14.96 22.25
CA TYR A 236 -17.54 -15.83 21.07
C TYR A 236 -16.14 -16.38 20.78
N THR A 237 -16.08 -17.40 19.93
CA THR A 237 -14.81 -18.01 19.51
C THR A 237 -14.81 -18.18 18.00
N LEU A 238 -13.67 -17.91 17.38
CA LEU A 238 -13.48 -18.10 15.96
C LEU A 238 -13.32 -19.59 15.64
N GLU A 239 -14.39 -20.22 15.16
CA GLU A 239 -14.41 -21.63 14.78
C GLU A 239 -14.12 -21.80 13.28
N TYR A 240 -12.85 -21.96 12.90
CA TYR A 240 -12.39 -21.95 11.50
C TYR A 240 -13.16 -22.91 10.58
N ASP A 241 -13.48 -24.11 11.04
CA ASP A 241 -14.17 -25.12 10.21
C ASP A 241 -15.58 -24.71 9.79
N LYS A 242 -16.24 -23.85 10.59
CA LYS A 242 -17.60 -23.33 10.34
C LYS A 242 -17.62 -22.04 9.52
N LEU A 243 -16.46 -21.53 9.14
CA LEU A 243 -16.35 -20.29 8.38
C LEU A 243 -16.74 -20.48 6.92
N SER A 244 -17.31 -19.42 6.33
CA SER A 244 -17.57 -19.37 4.89
C SER A 244 -16.26 -19.32 4.10
N VAL A 245 -16.33 -19.56 2.79
CA VAL A 245 -15.14 -19.46 1.90
C VAL A 245 -14.53 -18.05 1.96
N MET A 246 -15.35 -16.99 2.01
CA MET A 246 -14.87 -15.61 2.10
C MET A 246 -14.15 -15.33 3.43
N ASP A 247 -14.66 -15.87 4.54
CA ASP A 247 -14.03 -15.74 5.85
C ASP A 247 -12.68 -16.48 5.90
N LYS A 248 -12.63 -17.72 5.37
CA LYS A 248 -11.40 -18.51 5.27
C LYS A 248 -10.36 -17.82 4.39
N TRP A 249 -10.79 -17.27 3.25
CA TRP A 249 -9.93 -16.53 2.33
C TRP A 249 -9.31 -15.30 3.01
N VAL A 250 -10.11 -14.45 3.65
CA VAL A 250 -9.57 -13.22 4.27
C VAL A 250 -8.63 -13.54 5.45
N LEU A 251 -8.88 -14.61 6.21
CA LEU A 251 -7.98 -15.07 7.26
C LEU A 251 -6.69 -15.70 6.70
N SER A 252 -6.77 -16.40 5.58
CA SER A 252 -5.58 -16.88 4.85
C SER A 252 -4.73 -15.69 4.41
N ARG A 253 -5.35 -14.72 3.71
CA ARG A 253 -4.70 -13.47 3.28
C ARG A 253 -4.09 -12.70 4.44
N LEU A 254 -4.77 -12.64 5.59
CA LEU A 254 -4.24 -12.01 6.80
C LEU A 254 -2.94 -12.66 7.28
N ASN A 255 -2.92 -13.99 7.38
CA ASN A 255 -1.73 -14.74 7.83
C ASN A 255 -0.57 -14.65 6.82
N SER A 256 -0.86 -14.74 5.52
CA SER A 256 0.11 -14.51 4.46
C SER A 256 0.68 -13.08 4.49
N THR A 257 -0.16 -12.09 4.78
CA THR A 257 0.25 -10.68 4.93
C THR A 257 1.13 -10.47 6.15
N VAL A 258 0.78 -11.03 7.31
CA VAL A 258 1.61 -10.97 8.52
C VAL A 258 2.97 -11.63 8.29
N ARG A 259 2.99 -12.80 7.64
CA ARG A 259 4.25 -13.49 7.27
C ARG A 259 5.13 -12.61 6.39
N ALA A 260 4.55 -12.03 5.33
CA ALA A 260 5.30 -11.18 4.41
C ALA A 260 5.79 -9.90 5.11
N ALA A 261 4.97 -9.26 5.93
CA ALA A 261 5.34 -8.06 6.68
C ALA A 261 6.49 -8.34 7.66
N ASP A 262 6.43 -9.44 8.40
CA ASP A 262 7.50 -9.85 9.32
C ASP A 262 8.81 -10.16 8.57
N GLU A 263 8.73 -10.93 7.47
CA GLU A 263 9.89 -11.23 6.62
C GLU A 263 10.49 -9.97 5.98
N HIS A 264 9.66 -8.99 5.61
CA HIS A 264 10.11 -7.72 5.08
C HIS A 264 10.81 -6.87 6.15
N LEU A 265 10.21 -6.73 7.33
CA LEU A 265 10.80 -5.99 8.46
C LEU A 265 12.11 -6.62 8.95
N ALA A 266 12.17 -7.95 9.07
CA ALA A 266 13.38 -8.67 9.44
C ALA A 266 14.55 -8.45 8.45
N ASN A 267 14.24 -8.08 7.21
CA ASN A 267 15.20 -7.78 6.15
C ASN A 267 15.27 -6.28 5.81
N TYR A 268 14.74 -5.39 6.66
CA TYR A 268 14.75 -3.94 6.47
C TYR A 268 14.08 -3.45 5.14
N ARG A 269 13.14 -4.23 4.60
CA ARG A 269 12.35 -3.96 3.38
C ARG A 269 11.08 -3.17 3.71
N ILE A 270 11.27 -1.89 4.07
CA ILE A 270 10.18 -1.04 4.59
C ILE A 270 9.07 -0.77 3.56
N PRO A 271 9.36 -0.40 2.29
CA PRO A 271 8.30 -0.18 1.29
C PRO A 271 7.49 -1.43 0.96
N GLU A 272 8.13 -2.58 0.92
CA GLU A 272 7.48 -3.86 0.70
C GLU A 272 6.54 -4.20 1.86
N THR A 273 6.96 -3.95 3.11
CA THR A 273 6.10 -4.07 4.30
C THR A 273 4.85 -3.18 4.19
N ALA A 274 5.03 -1.90 3.83
CA ALA A 274 3.92 -0.97 3.69
C ALA A 274 2.95 -1.41 2.58
N ARG A 275 3.47 -1.91 1.45
CA ARG A 275 2.67 -2.40 0.32
C ARG A 275 1.81 -3.60 0.71
N VAL A 276 2.38 -4.63 1.34
CA VAL A 276 1.59 -5.83 1.68
C VAL A 276 0.48 -5.52 2.68
N LEU A 277 0.72 -4.59 3.62
CA LEU A 277 -0.32 -4.10 4.54
C LEU A 277 -1.39 -3.28 3.81
N GLU A 278 -0.99 -2.42 2.87
CA GLU A 278 -1.91 -1.62 2.05
C GLU A 278 -2.82 -2.51 1.21
N ASP A 279 -2.24 -3.48 0.51
CA ASP A 279 -2.96 -4.42 -0.35
C ASP A 279 -3.99 -5.22 0.46
N PHE A 280 -3.62 -5.74 1.64
CA PHE A 280 -4.55 -6.46 2.50
C PHE A 280 -5.69 -5.59 3.02
N VAL A 281 -5.41 -4.35 3.43
CA VAL A 281 -6.46 -3.44 3.92
C VAL A 281 -7.43 -3.08 2.80
N ASP A 282 -6.94 -2.94 1.56
CA ASP A 282 -7.79 -2.79 0.38
C ASP A 282 -8.67 -4.02 0.16
N GLU A 283 -8.11 -5.23 0.16
CA GLU A 283 -8.84 -6.50 0.06
C GLU A 283 -9.91 -6.64 1.16
N LEU A 284 -9.55 -6.32 2.41
CA LEU A 284 -10.45 -6.38 3.56
C LEU A 284 -11.64 -5.43 3.36
N SER A 285 -11.41 -4.22 2.88
CA SER A 285 -12.45 -3.19 2.73
C SER A 285 -13.28 -3.40 1.47
N ASN A 286 -12.62 -3.43 0.30
CA ASN A 286 -13.26 -3.40 -1.02
C ASN A 286 -13.76 -4.76 -1.49
N TRP A 287 -13.29 -5.86 -0.89
CA TRP A 287 -13.76 -7.20 -1.19
C TRP A 287 -14.53 -7.81 -0.03
N TYR A 288 -13.86 -8.09 1.09
CA TYR A 288 -14.47 -8.85 2.19
C TYR A 288 -15.65 -8.09 2.83
N VAL A 289 -15.42 -6.87 3.33
CA VAL A 289 -16.46 -6.08 3.99
C VAL A 289 -17.58 -5.74 3.01
N ARG A 290 -17.26 -5.29 1.79
CA ARG A 290 -18.27 -4.94 0.78
C ARG A 290 -19.21 -6.11 0.47
N ARG A 291 -18.69 -7.32 0.30
CA ARG A 291 -19.49 -8.53 0.01
C ARG A 291 -20.16 -9.13 1.24
N SER A 292 -19.68 -8.82 2.44
CA SER A 292 -20.23 -9.35 3.68
C SER A 292 -21.23 -8.42 4.38
N ARG A 293 -21.52 -7.23 3.85
CA ARG A 293 -22.36 -6.20 4.52
C ARG A 293 -23.70 -6.74 4.99
N GLU A 294 -24.37 -7.54 4.16
CA GLU A 294 -25.69 -8.09 4.49
C GLU A 294 -25.67 -8.99 5.72
N ARG A 295 -24.56 -9.69 5.97
CA ARG A 295 -24.36 -10.55 7.15
C ARG A 295 -24.38 -9.72 8.44
N PHE A 296 -23.86 -8.50 8.40
CA PHE A 296 -23.91 -7.56 9.53
C PHE A 296 -25.30 -6.93 9.73
N TRP A 297 -26.17 -6.97 8.71
CA TRP A 297 -27.56 -6.46 8.78
C TRP A 297 -28.58 -7.52 9.19
N ALA A 298 -28.21 -8.80 9.14
CA ALA A 298 -29.10 -9.89 9.53
C ALA A 298 -29.65 -9.68 10.96
N LYS A 299 -30.92 -10.04 11.18
CA LYS A 299 -31.57 -9.86 12.48
C LYS A 299 -31.00 -10.86 13.50
N GLY A 300 -30.80 -10.41 14.73
CA GLY A 300 -30.28 -11.25 15.81
C GLY A 300 -28.77 -11.52 15.67
N MET A 301 -28.31 -12.58 16.34
CA MET A 301 -26.91 -13.01 16.40
C MET A 301 -26.81 -14.47 15.98
N GLU A 302 -27.22 -14.76 14.74
CA GLU A 302 -27.04 -16.08 14.14
C GLU A 302 -25.55 -16.40 13.94
N GLN A 303 -25.21 -17.69 13.86
CA GLN A 303 -23.81 -18.13 13.80
C GLN A 303 -23.05 -17.51 12.64
N ASP A 304 -23.68 -17.34 11.47
CA ASP A 304 -23.02 -16.72 10.32
C ASP A 304 -22.62 -15.25 10.57
N LYS A 305 -23.49 -14.49 11.25
CA LYS A 305 -23.20 -13.11 11.65
C LYS A 305 -22.12 -13.03 12.72
N ILE A 306 -22.14 -13.95 13.69
CA ILE A 306 -21.06 -14.10 14.68
C ILE A 306 -19.72 -14.39 13.98
N ASN A 307 -19.72 -15.30 13.00
CA ASN A 307 -18.52 -15.62 12.21
C ASN A 307 -18.00 -14.39 11.45
N ALA A 308 -18.88 -13.60 10.85
CA ALA A 308 -18.53 -12.36 10.15
C ALA A 308 -17.86 -11.33 11.10
N TYR A 309 -18.44 -11.13 12.29
CA TYR A 309 -17.86 -10.26 13.32
C TYR A 309 -16.52 -10.78 13.84
N MET A 310 -16.44 -12.05 14.22
CA MET A 310 -15.19 -12.63 14.73
C MET A 310 -14.07 -12.55 13.70
N THR A 311 -14.38 -12.79 12.43
CA THR A 311 -13.41 -12.70 11.33
C THR A 311 -12.93 -11.25 11.13
N LEU A 312 -13.85 -10.28 11.05
CA LEU A 312 -13.49 -8.88 10.86
C LEU A 312 -12.74 -8.30 12.07
N HIS A 313 -13.17 -8.65 13.28
CA HIS A 313 -12.50 -8.29 14.52
C HIS A 313 -11.05 -8.82 14.54
N THR A 314 -10.88 -10.11 14.24
CA THR A 314 -9.55 -10.76 14.18
C THR A 314 -8.65 -10.06 13.16
N ALA A 315 -9.16 -9.74 11.97
CA ALA A 315 -8.41 -9.02 10.95
C ALA A 315 -7.99 -7.62 11.41
N LEU A 316 -8.92 -6.82 11.96
CA LEU A 316 -8.64 -5.47 12.43
C LEU A 316 -7.61 -5.44 13.57
N VAL A 317 -7.76 -6.31 14.58
CA VAL A 317 -6.82 -6.40 15.71
C VAL A 317 -5.44 -6.86 15.24
N THR A 318 -5.39 -7.85 14.36
CA THR A 318 -4.10 -8.37 13.84
C THR A 318 -3.39 -7.33 12.99
N ILE A 319 -4.10 -6.59 12.14
CA ILE A 319 -3.52 -5.48 11.36
C ILE A 319 -3.10 -4.32 12.24
N ALA A 320 -3.87 -3.96 13.28
CA ALA A 320 -3.44 -2.96 14.25
C ALA A 320 -2.10 -3.35 14.88
N LYS A 321 -1.93 -4.61 15.31
CA LYS A 321 -0.65 -5.11 15.84
C LYS A 321 0.47 -5.12 14.80
N ALA A 322 0.22 -5.65 13.60
CA ALA A 322 1.23 -5.76 12.53
C ALA A 322 1.73 -4.39 12.04
N SER A 323 0.84 -3.39 12.04
CA SER A 323 1.12 -2.04 11.57
C SER A 323 1.56 -1.05 12.67
N ALA A 324 1.49 -1.43 13.96
CA ALA A 324 1.89 -0.60 15.09
C ALA A 324 3.31 0.00 14.99
N PRO A 325 4.34 -0.70 14.46
CA PRO A 325 5.66 -0.11 14.28
C PRO A 325 5.68 1.02 13.23
N LEU A 326 4.73 1.05 12.30
CA LEU A 326 4.63 2.02 11.21
C LEU A 326 3.66 3.17 11.54
N ILE A 327 2.50 2.87 12.13
CA ILE A 327 1.39 3.80 12.42
C ILE A 327 0.93 3.71 13.89
N PRO A 328 1.79 4.10 14.83
CA PRO A 328 1.59 3.78 16.25
C PRO A 328 0.35 4.41 16.88
N PHE A 329 -0.15 5.54 16.37
CA PHE A 329 -1.28 6.23 17.00
C PHE A 329 -2.61 5.61 16.59
N MET A 330 -2.83 5.40 15.29
CA MET A 330 -4.04 4.75 14.78
C MET A 330 -4.12 3.29 15.23
N ALA A 331 -3.00 2.57 15.25
CA ALA A 331 -2.96 1.21 15.77
C ALA A 331 -3.36 1.13 17.26
N GLU A 332 -2.89 2.08 18.08
CA GLU A 332 -3.26 2.19 19.49
C GLU A 332 -4.75 2.47 19.66
N ASP A 333 -5.31 3.42 18.91
CA ASP A 333 -6.73 3.78 18.98
C ASP A 333 -7.65 2.60 18.62
N ILE A 334 -7.32 1.88 17.54
CA ILE A 334 -8.09 0.70 17.11
C ILE A 334 -7.98 -0.39 18.18
N TYR A 335 -6.77 -0.72 18.62
CA TYR A 335 -6.54 -1.80 19.59
C TYR A 335 -7.22 -1.50 20.94
N ARG A 336 -7.08 -0.28 21.47
CA ARG A 336 -7.70 0.09 22.75
C ARG A 336 -9.22 0.04 22.68
N ASN A 337 -9.81 0.46 21.57
CA ASN A 337 -11.27 0.37 21.43
C ASN A 337 -11.72 -1.09 21.29
N LEU A 338 -11.13 -1.86 20.39
CA LEU A 338 -11.62 -3.22 20.09
C LEU A 338 -11.27 -4.27 21.14
N VAL A 339 -10.10 -4.14 21.79
CA VAL A 339 -9.59 -5.16 22.72
C VAL A 339 -9.77 -4.73 24.15
N CYS A 340 -9.21 -3.58 24.55
CA CYS A 340 -9.20 -3.17 25.96
C CYS A 340 -10.60 -2.81 26.49
N SER A 341 -11.56 -2.49 25.62
CA SER A 341 -12.96 -2.25 26.03
C SER A 341 -13.70 -3.53 26.40
N ASP A 342 -13.38 -4.63 25.71
CA ASP A 342 -14.02 -5.94 25.92
C ASP A 342 -13.26 -6.79 26.96
N ASP A 343 -11.92 -6.69 26.99
CA ASP A 343 -11.05 -7.47 27.87
C ASP A 343 -10.10 -6.56 28.69
N ALA A 344 -10.43 -6.37 29.97
CA ALA A 344 -9.62 -5.60 30.91
C ALA A 344 -8.30 -6.28 31.31
N SER A 345 -8.11 -7.56 30.97
CA SER A 345 -6.88 -8.30 31.25
C SER A 345 -5.85 -8.25 30.12
N ALA A 346 -6.27 -7.81 28.93
CA ALA A 346 -5.39 -7.62 27.79
C ALA A 346 -4.31 -6.55 28.06
N PRO A 347 -3.14 -6.60 27.40
CA PRO A 347 -2.15 -5.54 27.48
C PRO A 347 -2.80 -4.17 27.20
N MET A 348 -2.51 -3.17 28.03
CA MET A 348 -3.21 -1.86 27.98
C MET A 348 -2.94 -1.04 26.71
N SER A 349 -1.94 -1.42 25.92
CA SER A 349 -1.49 -0.76 24.70
C SER A 349 -1.07 -1.79 23.67
N VAL A 350 -1.26 -1.48 22.39
CA VAL A 350 -0.79 -2.34 21.28
C VAL A 350 0.72 -2.51 21.32
N HIS A 351 1.44 -1.50 21.83
CA HIS A 351 2.90 -1.47 21.94
C HIS A 351 3.45 -2.35 23.07
N LEU A 352 2.56 -2.96 23.86
CA LEU A 352 2.88 -3.96 24.88
C LEU A 352 2.45 -5.37 24.45
N CYS A 353 1.96 -5.53 23.21
CA CYS A 353 1.66 -6.83 22.63
C CYS A 353 2.88 -7.42 21.93
N ASP A 354 2.93 -8.75 21.86
CA ASP A 354 3.80 -9.44 20.90
C ASP A 354 3.40 -9.10 19.46
N TYR A 355 4.39 -9.11 18.55
CA TYR A 355 4.12 -9.05 17.11
C TYR A 355 3.24 -10.26 16.72
N PRO A 356 2.24 -10.10 15.84
CA PRO A 356 1.28 -11.16 15.55
C PRO A 356 1.98 -12.41 15.00
N THR A 357 1.67 -13.56 15.61
CA THR A 357 2.19 -14.87 15.18
C THR A 357 1.36 -15.41 14.02
N VAL A 358 2.04 -15.90 12.98
CA VAL A 358 1.40 -16.52 11.82
C VAL A 358 0.85 -17.90 12.20
N ASN A 359 -0.39 -18.17 11.80
CA ASN A 359 -0.98 -19.50 11.89
C ASN A 359 -0.90 -20.19 10.51
N ASP A 360 0.10 -21.06 10.32
CA ASP A 360 0.30 -21.82 9.06
C ASP A 360 -0.94 -22.63 8.65
N ALA A 361 -1.74 -23.12 9.61
CA ALA A 361 -2.91 -23.94 9.30
C ALA A 361 -4.06 -23.13 8.65
N TYR A 362 -4.05 -21.80 8.77
CA TYR A 362 -5.06 -20.94 8.16
C TYR A 362 -4.66 -20.46 6.76
N ILE A 363 -3.42 -20.74 6.32
CA ILE A 363 -2.94 -20.35 5.00
C ILE A 363 -3.32 -21.41 3.97
N ASP A 364 -4.24 -21.04 3.08
CA ASP A 364 -4.63 -21.79 1.89
C ASP A 364 -4.22 -21.00 0.64
N THR A 365 -2.99 -21.26 0.17
CA THR A 365 -2.44 -20.62 -1.02
C THR A 365 -3.22 -20.91 -2.31
N ALA A 366 -3.93 -22.04 -2.38
CA ALA A 366 -4.76 -22.38 -3.52
C ALA A 366 -6.02 -21.50 -3.53
N LEU A 367 -6.67 -21.34 -2.38
CA LEU A 367 -7.80 -20.41 -2.20
C LEU A 367 -7.39 -18.96 -2.48
N GLU A 368 -6.23 -18.52 -1.98
CA GLU A 368 -5.71 -17.17 -2.28
C GLU A 368 -5.52 -16.96 -3.79
N SER A 369 -4.91 -17.92 -4.49
CA SER A 369 -4.68 -17.84 -5.94
C SER A 369 -5.99 -17.82 -6.74
N THR A 370 -6.96 -18.66 -6.35
CA THR A 370 -8.29 -18.67 -6.97
C THR A 370 -9.00 -17.33 -6.79
N MET A 371 -8.94 -16.75 -5.60
CA MET A 371 -9.56 -15.46 -5.32
C MET A 371 -8.87 -14.29 -6.02
N ASP A 372 -7.54 -14.30 -6.15
CA ASP A 372 -6.82 -13.30 -6.95
C ASP A 372 -7.27 -13.34 -8.42
N ALA A 373 -7.38 -14.54 -9.01
CA ALA A 373 -7.93 -14.70 -10.36
C ALA A 373 -9.37 -14.17 -10.46
N VAL A 374 -10.24 -14.48 -9.49
CA VAL A 374 -11.61 -13.95 -9.42
C VAL A 374 -11.62 -12.42 -9.40
N VAL A 375 -10.79 -11.80 -8.55
CA VAL A 375 -10.68 -10.35 -8.44
C VAL A 375 -10.25 -9.74 -9.77
N GLN A 376 -9.22 -10.30 -10.41
CA GLN A 376 -8.72 -9.85 -11.71
C GLN A 376 -9.78 -9.97 -12.81
N ILE A 377 -10.52 -11.08 -12.86
CA ILE A 377 -11.63 -11.26 -13.81
C ILE A 377 -12.73 -10.23 -13.59
N VAL A 378 -13.08 -9.92 -12.34
CA VAL A 378 -14.07 -8.87 -12.05
C VAL A 378 -13.57 -7.49 -12.50
N VAL A 379 -12.28 -7.17 -12.30
CA VAL A 379 -11.70 -5.91 -12.79
C VAL A 379 -11.77 -5.83 -14.32
N LEU A 380 -11.37 -6.89 -15.02
CA LEU A 380 -11.43 -6.96 -16.49
C LEU A 380 -12.87 -6.94 -17.01
N GLY A 381 -13.79 -7.63 -16.36
CA GLY A 381 -15.21 -7.62 -16.69
C GLY A 381 -15.86 -6.26 -16.49
N ARG A 382 -15.49 -5.52 -15.42
CA ARG A 382 -15.93 -4.12 -15.23
C ARG A 382 -15.35 -3.21 -16.30
N ALA A 383 -14.09 -3.39 -16.67
CA ALA A 383 -13.48 -2.65 -17.77
C ALA A 383 -14.19 -2.93 -19.11
N ALA A 384 -14.48 -4.21 -19.40
CA ALA A 384 -15.21 -4.63 -20.59
C ALA A 384 -16.62 -4.02 -20.63
N ARG A 385 -17.35 -4.09 -19.50
CA ARG A 385 -18.66 -3.47 -19.35
C ARG A 385 -18.65 -1.96 -19.59
N ASN A 386 -17.69 -1.25 -18.99
CA ASN A 386 -17.54 0.19 -19.17
C ASN A 386 -17.20 0.54 -20.62
N GLY A 387 -16.31 -0.22 -21.25
CA GLY A 387 -15.95 -0.06 -22.65
C GLY A 387 -17.12 -0.30 -23.60
N ALA A 388 -17.98 -1.26 -23.28
CA ALA A 388 -19.24 -1.52 -23.98
C ALA A 388 -20.35 -0.49 -23.68
N SER A 389 -20.12 0.46 -22.75
CA SER A 389 -21.14 1.39 -22.27
C SER A 389 -22.39 0.72 -21.68
N CYS A 390 -22.26 -0.50 -21.18
CA CYS A 390 -23.34 -1.21 -20.50
C CYS A 390 -23.45 -0.75 -19.05
N LYS A 391 -24.65 -0.40 -18.58
CA LYS A 391 -24.87 0.05 -17.19
C LYS A 391 -24.68 -1.12 -16.21
N ASN A 392 -24.11 -0.86 -15.03
CA ASN A 392 -23.90 -1.91 -14.00
C ASN A 392 -25.19 -2.62 -13.54
N ARG A 393 -26.32 -1.90 -13.51
CA ARG A 393 -27.61 -2.48 -13.12
C ARG A 393 -28.30 -3.28 -14.22
N GLN A 394 -27.84 -3.15 -15.47
CA GLN A 394 -28.33 -3.95 -16.59
C GLN A 394 -27.71 -5.36 -16.49
N PRO A 395 -28.50 -6.41 -16.21
CA PRO A 395 -27.99 -7.77 -16.25
C PRO A 395 -27.57 -8.12 -17.67
N LEU A 396 -26.49 -8.89 -17.79
CA LEU A 396 -25.98 -9.41 -19.06
C LEU A 396 -26.09 -10.94 -19.08
N GLY A 397 -26.17 -11.49 -20.29
CA GLY A 397 -26.35 -12.93 -20.49
C GLY A 397 -25.10 -13.70 -20.07
N LYS A 398 -24.05 -13.59 -20.88
CA LYS A 398 -22.87 -14.43 -20.75
C LYS A 398 -21.57 -13.64 -20.66
N MET A 399 -20.59 -14.25 -20.01
CA MET A 399 -19.20 -13.83 -20.06
C MET A 399 -18.31 -15.03 -20.29
N PHE A 400 -17.34 -14.89 -21.19
CA PHE A 400 -16.35 -15.91 -21.46
C PHE A 400 -15.01 -15.52 -20.86
N VAL A 401 -14.35 -16.47 -20.22
CA VAL A 401 -13.05 -16.26 -19.56
C VAL A 401 -12.04 -17.25 -20.11
N GLN A 402 -10.96 -16.75 -20.69
CA GLN A 402 -9.76 -17.53 -21.00
C GLN A 402 -8.69 -17.22 -19.97
N MET A 403 -8.20 -18.28 -19.31
CA MET A 403 -7.07 -18.22 -18.37
C MET A 403 -6.44 -19.61 -18.16
N ASP A 404 -5.20 -19.63 -17.70
CA ASP A 404 -4.56 -20.84 -17.18
C ASP A 404 -5.13 -21.21 -15.79
N GLY A 405 -5.16 -22.51 -15.45
CA GLY A 405 -5.70 -22.99 -14.17
C GLY A 405 -7.21 -23.29 -14.19
N SER A 406 -7.87 -23.41 -13.03
CA SER A 406 -9.32 -23.68 -12.94
C SER A 406 -10.03 -22.61 -12.14
N LEU A 407 -11.25 -22.27 -12.54
CA LEU A 407 -12.22 -21.56 -11.72
C LEU A 407 -13.15 -22.58 -11.09
N ASP A 408 -13.25 -22.56 -9.77
CA ASP A 408 -14.23 -23.35 -9.06
C ASP A 408 -15.62 -22.71 -9.14
N GLU A 409 -16.65 -23.47 -8.74
CA GLU A 409 -18.04 -23.01 -8.78
C GLU A 409 -18.26 -21.78 -7.90
N ALA A 410 -17.53 -21.68 -6.78
CA ALA A 410 -17.60 -20.53 -5.87
C ALA A 410 -17.07 -19.25 -6.55
N GLY A 411 -15.91 -19.31 -7.21
CA GLY A 411 -15.34 -18.19 -7.94
C GLY A 411 -16.24 -17.73 -9.10
N VAL A 412 -16.83 -18.68 -9.84
CA VAL A 412 -17.81 -18.38 -10.90
C VAL A 412 -19.02 -17.63 -10.34
N ALA A 413 -19.58 -18.09 -9.21
CA ALA A 413 -20.71 -17.44 -8.58
C ALA A 413 -20.37 -16.00 -8.13
N ILE A 414 -19.18 -15.80 -7.54
CA ILE A 414 -18.69 -14.48 -7.14
C ILE A 414 -18.61 -13.54 -8.35
N ILE A 415 -18.02 -14.00 -9.46
CA ILE A 415 -17.87 -13.19 -10.67
C ILE A 415 -19.24 -12.82 -11.26
N ALA A 416 -20.12 -13.82 -11.39
CA ALA A 416 -21.46 -13.63 -11.95
C ALA A 416 -22.27 -12.59 -11.16
N GLU A 417 -22.21 -12.66 -9.82
CA GLU A 417 -22.86 -11.70 -8.94
C GLU A 417 -22.23 -10.31 -9.04
N GLU A 418 -20.90 -10.20 -8.93
CA GLU A 418 -20.16 -8.93 -8.96
C GLU A 418 -20.34 -8.16 -10.25
N LEU A 419 -20.42 -8.89 -11.35
CA LEU A 419 -20.61 -8.33 -12.67
C LEU A 419 -22.07 -8.33 -13.09
N ASN A 420 -23.03 -8.80 -12.28
CA ASN A 420 -24.42 -8.89 -12.70
C ASN A 420 -24.58 -9.58 -14.09
N ILE A 421 -24.07 -10.81 -14.19
CA ILE A 421 -24.07 -11.65 -15.40
C ILE A 421 -24.71 -12.98 -15.06
N LYS A 422 -25.51 -13.56 -15.97
CA LYS A 422 -26.23 -14.82 -15.71
C LYS A 422 -25.32 -16.05 -15.72
N SER A 423 -24.35 -16.12 -16.62
CA SER A 423 -23.38 -17.20 -16.65
C SER A 423 -21.97 -16.74 -17.00
N VAL A 424 -20.99 -17.42 -16.40
CA VAL A 424 -19.57 -17.25 -16.72
C VAL A 424 -19.06 -18.59 -17.22
N GLU A 425 -18.54 -18.61 -18.44
CA GLU A 425 -18.07 -19.81 -19.12
C GLU A 425 -16.57 -19.73 -19.35
N LYS A 426 -15.83 -20.72 -18.88
CA LYS A 426 -14.41 -20.81 -19.19
C LYS A 426 -14.22 -21.33 -20.62
N VAL A 427 -13.41 -20.65 -21.41
CA VAL A 427 -13.05 -21.06 -22.78
C VAL A 427 -11.56 -21.34 -22.90
N ALA A 428 -11.20 -22.26 -23.78
CA ALA A 428 -9.79 -22.56 -24.09
C ALA A 428 -9.16 -21.48 -24.97
N ASP A 429 -9.96 -20.86 -25.85
CA ASP A 429 -9.52 -19.81 -26.76
C ASP A 429 -10.62 -18.75 -26.89
N ALA A 430 -10.27 -17.50 -26.59
CA ALA A 430 -11.12 -16.32 -26.69
C ALA A 430 -10.95 -15.58 -28.03
N SER A 431 -10.14 -16.10 -28.96
CA SER A 431 -9.99 -15.56 -30.32
C SER A 431 -11.31 -15.49 -31.07
N ALA A 432 -12.30 -16.33 -30.72
CA ALA A 432 -13.65 -16.27 -31.26
C ALA A 432 -14.43 -14.99 -30.88
N PHE A 433 -14.00 -14.26 -29.85
CA PHE A 433 -14.69 -13.06 -29.32
C PHE A 433 -13.93 -11.76 -29.58
N MET A 434 -12.81 -11.81 -30.30
CA MET A 434 -12.06 -10.64 -30.73
C MET A 434 -11.56 -10.83 -32.16
N SER A 435 -11.22 -9.73 -32.81
CA SER A 435 -10.51 -9.75 -34.09
C SER A 435 -9.22 -8.95 -33.97
N TYR A 436 -8.35 -9.03 -34.97
CA TYR A 436 -7.13 -8.24 -35.03
C TYR A 436 -7.16 -7.35 -36.28
N SER A 437 -6.87 -6.07 -36.11
CA SER A 437 -6.58 -5.21 -37.25
C SER A 437 -5.07 -5.07 -37.41
N PHE A 438 -4.63 -5.17 -38.65
CA PHE A 438 -3.23 -5.02 -39.00
C PHE A 438 -3.05 -3.71 -39.75
N LYS A 439 -2.05 -2.92 -39.34
CA LYS A 439 -1.61 -1.72 -40.06
C LYS A 439 -0.11 -1.85 -40.34
N PRO A 440 0.39 -1.34 -41.48
CA PRO A 440 1.81 -1.40 -41.76
C PRO A 440 2.59 -0.45 -40.84
N GLN A 441 3.69 -0.91 -40.26
CA GLN A 441 4.65 -0.05 -39.56
C GLN A 441 5.44 0.74 -40.59
N LEU A 442 5.09 2.02 -40.78
CA LEU A 442 5.65 2.84 -41.86
C LEU A 442 7.17 3.01 -41.78
N LYS A 443 7.77 2.93 -40.58
CA LYS A 443 9.22 3.04 -40.40
C LYS A 443 10.01 1.87 -41.00
N THR A 444 9.42 0.67 -41.04
CA THR A 444 10.07 -0.56 -41.50
C THR A 444 9.57 -0.96 -42.90
N VAL A 445 8.25 -0.88 -43.13
CA VAL A 445 7.61 -1.22 -44.42
C VAL A 445 7.88 -0.17 -45.49
N GLY A 446 7.97 1.12 -45.13
CA GLY A 446 8.18 2.22 -46.07
C GLY A 446 9.47 2.08 -46.89
N PRO A 447 10.64 1.89 -46.25
CA PRO A 447 11.91 1.67 -46.96
C PRO A 447 11.96 0.37 -47.76
N LYS A 448 11.35 -0.73 -47.27
CA LYS A 448 11.37 -2.05 -47.91
C LYS A 448 10.46 -2.14 -49.14
N TYR A 449 9.24 -1.59 -49.04
CA TYR A 449 8.15 -1.85 -49.99
C TYR A 449 7.47 -0.58 -50.50
N GLY A 450 8.16 0.57 -50.50
CA GLY A 450 7.55 1.89 -50.74
C GLY A 450 6.64 2.03 -51.98
N LYS A 451 6.87 1.28 -53.06
CA LYS A 451 5.98 1.25 -54.24
C LYS A 451 4.71 0.40 -54.05
N GLN A 452 4.74 -0.59 -53.16
CA GLN A 452 3.67 -1.54 -52.85
C GLN A 452 2.91 -1.18 -51.56
N LEU A 453 3.30 -0.11 -50.85
CA LEU A 453 2.76 0.28 -49.55
C LEU A 453 1.22 0.49 -49.57
N GLY A 454 0.69 1.06 -50.65
CA GLY A 454 -0.75 1.23 -50.82
C GLY A 454 -1.50 -0.11 -50.91
N GLU A 455 -0.96 -1.05 -51.69
CA GLU A 455 -1.50 -2.40 -51.83
C GLU A 455 -1.41 -3.20 -50.51
N ILE A 456 -0.28 -3.08 -49.79
CA ILE A 456 -0.11 -3.66 -48.45
C ILE A 456 -1.17 -3.13 -47.48
N ARG A 457 -1.44 -1.82 -47.49
CA ARG A 457 -2.42 -1.20 -46.60
C ARG A 457 -3.83 -1.72 -46.86
N THR A 458 -4.21 -1.87 -48.13
CA THR A 458 -5.52 -2.43 -48.50
C THR A 458 -5.62 -3.91 -48.11
N ALA A 459 -4.61 -4.72 -48.45
CA ALA A 459 -4.61 -6.14 -48.11
C ALA A 459 -4.64 -6.39 -46.59
N LEU A 460 -3.94 -5.57 -45.80
CA LEU A 460 -3.98 -5.64 -44.34
C LEU A 460 -5.32 -5.19 -43.73
N ALA A 461 -6.09 -4.36 -44.43
CA ALA A 461 -7.41 -3.91 -43.99
C ALA A 461 -8.53 -4.90 -44.31
N GLU A 462 -8.37 -5.70 -45.36
CA GLU A 462 -9.38 -6.65 -45.86
C GLU A 462 -9.16 -8.10 -45.41
N LEU A 463 -8.02 -8.40 -44.78
CA LEU A 463 -7.71 -9.75 -44.31
C LEU A 463 -8.51 -10.14 -43.06
N ASP A 464 -8.69 -11.45 -42.89
CA ASP A 464 -9.16 -12.02 -41.63
C ASP A 464 -8.07 -11.87 -40.56
N GLY A 465 -8.30 -10.96 -39.63
CA GLY A 465 -7.39 -10.65 -38.54
C GLY A 465 -6.97 -11.86 -37.72
N ASN A 466 -7.89 -12.78 -37.44
CA ASN A 466 -7.62 -13.95 -36.62
C ASN A 466 -6.76 -14.96 -37.37
N ALA A 467 -7.09 -15.22 -38.64
CA ALA A 467 -6.28 -16.08 -39.49
C ALA A 467 -4.86 -15.51 -39.70
N ALA A 468 -4.74 -14.20 -39.91
CA ALA A 468 -3.44 -13.53 -40.07
C ALA A 468 -2.61 -13.56 -38.79
N LYS A 469 -3.23 -13.37 -37.61
CA LYS A 469 -2.53 -13.47 -36.32
C LYS A 469 -2.04 -14.90 -36.06
N ALA A 470 -2.88 -15.90 -36.31
CA ALA A 470 -2.51 -17.31 -36.18
C ALA A 470 -1.34 -17.69 -37.10
N GLN A 471 -1.36 -17.22 -38.35
CA GLN A 471 -0.25 -17.42 -39.29
C GLN A 471 1.04 -16.76 -38.78
N LEU A 472 0.96 -15.51 -38.31
CA LEU A 472 2.11 -14.77 -37.81
C LEU A 472 2.73 -15.45 -36.58
N ASP A 473 1.90 -15.97 -35.66
CA ASP A 473 2.38 -16.64 -34.45
C ASP A 473 3.01 -18.02 -34.74
N ALA A 474 2.46 -18.77 -35.70
CA ALA A 474 2.96 -20.09 -36.06
C ALA A 474 4.21 -20.05 -36.95
N ALA A 475 4.24 -19.14 -37.94
CA ALA A 475 5.29 -19.09 -38.96
C ALA A 475 6.29 -17.95 -38.76
N GLY A 476 6.04 -17.02 -37.84
CA GLY A 476 6.85 -15.82 -37.62
C GLY A 476 6.72 -14.75 -38.71
N ALA A 477 5.88 -14.98 -39.72
CA ALA A 477 5.69 -14.08 -40.85
C ALA A 477 4.29 -14.18 -41.45
N LEU A 478 3.79 -13.05 -41.96
CA LEU A 478 2.53 -12.93 -42.69
C LEU A 478 2.82 -12.73 -44.18
N SER A 479 2.34 -13.65 -45.03
CA SER A 479 2.49 -13.55 -46.48
C SER A 479 1.23 -12.96 -47.11
N LEU A 480 1.36 -11.79 -47.75
CA LEU A 480 0.28 -11.13 -48.48
C LEU A 480 0.45 -11.34 -49.98
N ALA A 481 -0.58 -11.88 -50.64
CA ALA A 481 -0.64 -11.94 -52.09
C ALA A 481 -1.18 -10.62 -52.64
N LEU A 482 -0.30 -9.79 -53.21
CA LEU A 482 -0.67 -8.51 -53.82
C LEU A 482 -0.67 -8.62 -55.36
N PRO A 483 -1.41 -7.74 -56.07
CA PRO A 483 -1.35 -7.66 -57.54
C PRO A 483 0.07 -7.46 -58.09
N SER A 484 0.93 -6.77 -57.33
CA SER A 484 2.33 -6.52 -57.68
C SER A 484 3.32 -7.62 -57.25
N GLY A 485 2.84 -8.71 -56.64
CA GLY A 485 3.64 -9.84 -56.17
C GLY A 485 3.44 -10.16 -54.69
N THR A 486 3.92 -11.32 -54.24
CA THR A 486 3.81 -11.73 -52.82
C THR A 486 4.79 -10.96 -51.95
N VAL A 487 4.30 -10.37 -50.86
CA VAL A 487 5.11 -9.66 -49.85
C VAL A 487 5.07 -10.45 -48.54
N THR A 488 6.22 -10.53 -47.85
CA THR A 488 6.32 -11.14 -46.53
C THR A 488 6.59 -10.06 -45.49
N LEU A 489 5.75 -10.00 -44.45
CA LEU A 489 5.83 -9.05 -43.34
C LEU A 489 6.10 -9.80 -42.03
N TYR A 490 7.01 -9.28 -41.22
CA TYR A 490 7.32 -9.82 -39.89
C TYR A 490 6.63 -9.00 -38.80
N THR A 491 6.70 -9.44 -37.54
CA THR A 491 6.07 -8.74 -36.40
C THR A 491 6.51 -7.27 -36.29
N GLU A 492 7.78 -6.97 -36.59
CA GLU A 492 8.34 -5.59 -36.62
C GLU A 492 7.81 -4.72 -37.77
N ASP A 493 7.21 -5.34 -38.79
CA ASP A 493 6.62 -4.67 -39.96
C ASP A 493 5.13 -4.35 -39.74
N LEU A 494 4.53 -4.80 -38.64
CA LEU A 494 3.10 -4.75 -38.37
C LEU A 494 2.79 -4.01 -37.07
N LEU A 495 1.77 -3.15 -37.12
CA LEU A 495 1.06 -2.63 -35.96
C LEU A 495 -0.23 -3.43 -35.84
N ILE A 496 -0.37 -4.17 -34.75
CA ILE A 496 -1.50 -5.07 -34.50
C ILE A 496 -2.35 -4.48 -33.38
N ASP A 497 -3.58 -4.09 -33.70
CA ASP A 497 -4.55 -3.60 -32.71
C ASP A 497 -5.66 -4.66 -32.56
N THR A 498 -6.07 -4.96 -31.32
CA THR A 498 -7.24 -5.80 -31.06
C THR A 498 -8.52 -5.03 -31.40
N VAL A 499 -9.42 -5.65 -32.16
CA VAL A 499 -10.72 -5.12 -32.56
C VAL A 499 -11.82 -5.92 -31.87
N GLN A 500 -12.83 -5.21 -31.38
CA GLN A 500 -14.00 -5.82 -30.74
C GLN A 500 -14.89 -6.48 -31.80
N THR A 501 -15.35 -7.70 -31.52
CA THR A 501 -16.31 -8.40 -32.39
C THR A 501 -17.72 -7.89 -32.09
N GLU A 502 -18.58 -7.76 -33.11
CA GLU A 502 -19.97 -7.33 -32.90
C GLU A 502 -20.69 -8.25 -31.89
N GLY A 503 -21.38 -7.65 -30.92
CA GLY A 503 -22.04 -8.37 -29.82
C GLY A 503 -21.14 -8.72 -28.64
N TYR A 504 -19.83 -8.50 -28.73
CA TYR A 504 -18.87 -8.79 -27.66
C TYR A 504 -17.97 -7.61 -27.33
N TYR A 505 -17.54 -7.53 -26.06
CA TYR A 505 -16.48 -6.63 -25.64
C TYR A 505 -15.43 -7.38 -24.85
N THR A 506 -14.21 -7.38 -25.36
CA THR A 506 -13.10 -8.18 -24.87
C THR A 506 -11.99 -7.31 -24.31
N VAL A 507 -11.53 -7.66 -23.11
CA VAL A 507 -10.41 -7.03 -22.42
C VAL A 507 -9.46 -8.14 -21.96
N ALA A 508 -8.17 -7.93 -22.16
CA ALA A 508 -7.13 -8.86 -21.75
C ALA A 508 -6.06 -8.13 -20.94
N ASP A 509 -5.62 -8.75 -19.84
CA ASP A 509 -4.45 -8.34 -19.07
C ASP A 509 -3.80 -9.55 -18.41
N ARG A 510 -2.47 -9.54 -18.28
CA ARG A 510 -1.67 -10.55 -17.54
C ARG A 510 -2.05 -12.02 -17.79
N GLY A 511 -2.43 -12.37 -19.02
CA GLY A 511 -2.77 -13.76 -19.40
C GLY A 511 -4.22 -14.18 -19.10
N ILE A 512 -5.05 -13.26 -18.59
CA ILE A 512 -6.50 -13.45 -18.47
C ILE A 512 -7.18 -12.63 -19.56
N THR A 513 -8.09 -13.25 -20.30
CA THR A 513 -8.96 -12.58 -21.27
C THR A 513 -10.40 -12.77 -20.88
N VAL A 514 -11.14 -11.67 -20.81
CA VAL A 514 -12.58 -11.65 -20.53
C VAL A 514 -13.31 -11.09 -21.74
N ALA A 515 -14.26 -11.86 -22.28
CA ALA A 515 -15.15 -11.43 -23.33
C ALA A 515 -16.59 -11.36 -22.81
N LEU A 516 -17.17 -10.16 -22.82
CA LEU A 516 -18.50 -9.87 -22.33
C LEU A 516 -19.50 -9.90 -23.48
N ASP A 517 -20.57 -10.72 -23.37
CA ASP A 517 -21.69 -10.67 -24.32
C ASP A 517 -22.56 -9.45 -24.03
N THR A 518 -22.64 -8.54 -25.00
CA THR A 518 -23.39 -7.29 -24.91
C THR A 518 -24.80 -7.40 -25.50
N THR A 519 -25.19 -8.58 -25.99
CA THR A 519 -26.50 -8.82 -26.59
C THR A 519 -27.57 -8.86 -25.50
N LEU A 520 -28.56 -7.98 -25.58
CA LEU A 520 -29.64 -7.88 -24.61
C LEU A 520 -30.91 -8.57 -25.13
N THR A 521 -31.38 -9.59 -24.43
CA THR A 521 -32.72 -10.17 -24.65
C THR A 521 -33.79 -9.29 -24.01
N GLU A 522 -35.05 -9.43 -24.43
CA GLU A 522 -36.18 -8.69 -23.84
C GLU A 522 -36.28 -8.92 -22.32
N GLU A 523 -36.06 -10.16 -21.87
CA GLU A 523 -36.05 -10.54 -20.44
C GLU A 523 -34.93 -9.80 -19.66
N LEU A 524 -33.72 -9.71 -20.22
CA LEU A 524 -32.62 -8.98 -19.58
C LEU A 524 -32.92 -7.48 -19.49
N ILE A 525 -33.52 -6.91 -20.55
CA ILE A 525 -33.94 -5.50 -20.55
C ILE A 525 -34.97 -5.28 -19.44
N GLU A 526 -36.01 -6.11 -19.36
CA GLU A 526 -37.05 -6.01 -18.33
C GLU A 526 -36.46 -6.09 -16.91
N GLU A 527 -35.58 -7.05 -16.64
CA GLU A 527 -34.90 -7.16 -15.34
C GLU A 527 -34.03 -5.92 -15.04
N GLY A 528 -33.37 -5.36 -16.06
CA GLY A 528 -32.63 -4.10 -15.95
C GLY A 528 -33.52 -2.91 -15.57
N PHE A 529 -34.74 -2.85 -16.10
CA PHE A 529 -35.75 -1.87 -15.70
C PHE A 529 -36.17 -2.07 -14.23
N VAL A 530 -36.48 -3.29 -13.81
CA VAL A 530 -36.86 -3.60 -12.42
C VAL A 530 -35.77 -3.16 -11.43
N ARG A 531 -34.50 -3.51 -11.70
CA ARG A 531 -33.37 -3.15 -10.84
C ARG A 531 -33.15 -1.64 -10.74
N GLU A 532 -33.32 -0.91 -11.84
CA GLU A 532 -33.20 0.56 -11.82
C GLU A 532 -34.36 1.19 -11.04
N VAL A 533 -35.58 0.68 -11.17
CA VAL A 533 -36.74 1.12 -10.37
C VAL A 533 -36.50 0.88 -8.87
N VAL A 534 -36.11 -0.33 -8.46
CA VAL A 534 -35.78 -0.65 -7.06
C VAL A 534 -34.71 0.32 -6.53
N SER A 535 -33.67 0.59 -7.31
CA SER A 535 -32.62 1.54 -6.92
C SER A 535 -33.15 2.96 -6.71
N LYS A 536 -34.08 3.45 -7.55
CA LYS A 536 -34.68 4.77 -7.37
C LYS A 536 -35.58 4.81 -6.14
N LEU A 537 -36.40 3.78 -5.92
CA LEU A 537 -37.26 3.69 -4.75
C LEU A 537 -36.46 3.67 -3.44
N GLN A 538 -35.36 2.92 -3.39
CA GLN A 538 -34.46 2.92 -2.23
C GLN A 538 -33.79 4.28 -2.02
N THR A 539 -33.41 4.96 -3.10
CA THR A 539 -32.90 6.35 -3.02
C THR A 539 -33.96 7.28 -2.44
N MET A 540 -35.21 7.17 -2.90
CA MET A 540 -36.33 7.97 -2.40
C MET A 540 -36.63 7.68 -0.93
N ARG A 541 -36.56 6.43 -0.47
CA ARG A 541 -36.69 6.09 0.97
C ARG A 541 -35.66 6.86 1.80
N LYS A 542 -34.40 6.87 1.36
CA LYS A 542 -33.32 7.60 2.02
C LYS A 542 -33.53 9.12 2.00
N GLU A 543 -33.93 9.68 0.85
CA GLU A 543 -34.20 11.12 0.70
C GLU A 543 -35.41 11.57 1.54
N ALA A 544 -36.41 10.70 1.69
CA ALA A 544 -37.59 10.94 2.52
C ALA A 544 -37.32 10.73 4.04
N GLY A 545 -36.10 10.36 4.42
CA GLY A 545 -35.71 10.16 5.82
C GLY A 545 -36.30 8.90 6.45
N PHE A 546 -36.66 7.89 5.66
CA PHE A 546 -37.20 6.64 6.17
C PHE A 546 -36.08 5.79 6.78
N GLU A 547 -36.39 5.09 7.85
CA GLU A 547 -35.49 4.12 8.47
C GLU A 547 -35.43 2.85 7.62
N VAL A 548 -34.34 2.10 7.78
CA VAL A 548 -34.09 0.88 6.99
C VAL A 548 -35.24 -0.12 7.12
N MET A 549 -35.86 -0.22 8.30
CA MET A 549 -36.93 -1.18 8.62
C MET A 549 -38.35 -0.71 8.27
N ASP A 550 -38.51 0.52 7.78
CA ASP A 550 -39.82 1.08 7.47
C ASP A 550 -40.49 0.36 6.29
N THR A 551 -41.79 0.09 6.39
CA THR A 551 -42.56 -0.42 5.24
C THR A 551 -43.21 0.72 4.46
N ILE A 552 -43.34 0.57 3.14
CA ILE A 552 -43.86 1.64 2.27
C ILE A 552 -44.97 1.17 1.33
N THR A 553 -45.80 2.11 0.90
CA THR A 553 -46.61 1.97 -0.31
C THR A 553 -45.90 2.68 -1.47
N VAL A 554 -45.77 1.98 -2.61
CA VAL A 554 -45.11 2.45 -3.82
C VAL A 554 -46.15 2.92 -4.84
N TYR A 555 -45.90 4.06 -5.47
CA TYR A 555 -46.76 4.63 -6.51
C TYR A 555 -45.98 4.82 -7.82
N VAL A 556 -46.65 4.61 -8.94
CA VAL A 556 -46.12 4.84 -10.30
C VAL A 556 -47.12 5.57 -11.18
N SER A 557 -46.66 6.58 -11.91
CA SER A 557 -47.46 7.35 -12.88
C SER A 557 -46.59 7.92 -14.00
N GLY A 558 -47.21 8.30 -15.12
CA GLY A 558 -46.56 9.05 -16.20
C GLY A 558 -45.78 8.23 -17.24
N ASN A 559 -45.75 6.90 -17.12
CA ASN A 559 -45.12 6.02 -18.14
C ASN A 559 -45.72 4.61 -18.16
N ASP A 560 -46.45 4.26 -19.22
CA ASP A 560 -47.15 2.98 -19.34
C ASP A 560 -46.20 1.78 -19.39
N LYS A 561 -45.02 1.95 -20.01
CA LYS A 561 -44.02 0.88 -20.13
C LYS A 561 -43.41 0.54 -18.77
N VAL A 562 -42.96 1.54 -18.02
CA VAL A 562 -42.42 1.32 -16.66
C VAL A 562 -43.51 0.80 -15.73
N GLN A 563 -44.73 1.31 -15.83
CA GLN A 563 -45.86 0.82 -15.05
C GLN A 563 -46.15 -0.67 -15.33
N ALA A 564 -46.15 -1.10 -16.59
CA ALA A 564 -46.36 -2.50 -16.96
C ALA A 564 -45.25 -3.42 -16.41
N VAL A 565 -43.99 -2.99 -16.47
CA VAL A 565 -42.85 -3.73 -15.90
C VAL A 565 -43.00 -3.87 -14.38
N MET A 566 -43.36 -2.80 -13.68
CA MET A 566 -43.57 -2.82 -12.23
C MET A 566 -44.73 -3.73 -11.82
N GLU A 567 -45.84 -3.74 -12.58
CA GLU A 567 -47.00 -4.59 -12.26
C GLU A 567 -46.70 -6.07 -12.52
N THR A 568 -45.98 -6.37 -13.61
CA THR A 568 -45.54 -7.75 -13.94
C THR A 568 -44.61 -8.31 -12.86
N ASN A 569 -43.73 -7.49 -12.30
CA ASN A 569 -42.73 -7.89 -11.31
C ASN A 569 -43.07 -7.47 -9.87
N LYS A 570 -44.34 -7.17 -9.60
CA LYS A 570 -44.82 -6.55 -8.36
C LYS A 570 -44.37 -7.26 -7.08
N ALA A 571 -44.44 -8.59 -7.03
CA ALA A 571 -44.10 -9.36 -5.85
C ALA A 571 -42.61 -9.20 -5.47
N SER A 572 -41.72 -9.39 -6.45
CA SER A 572 -40.27 -9.22 -6.25
C SER A 572 -39.91 -7.78 -5.91
N LEU A 573 -40.47 -6.81 -6.65
CA LEU A 573 -40.18 -5.40 -6.45
C LEU A 573 -40.59 -4.95 -5.04
N LEU A 574 -41.78 -5.32 -4.58
CA LEU A 574 -42.25 -4.99 -3.23
C LEU A 574 -41.41 -5.67 -2.15
N GLN A 575 -40.97 -6.91 -2.36
CA GLN A 575 -40.05 -7.57 -1.44
C GLN A 575 -38.72 -6.79 -1.30
N ASP A 576 -38.13 -6.38 -2.42
CA ASP A 576 -36.83 -5.69 -2.46
C ASP A 576 -36.85 -4.28 -1.83
N VAL A 577 -38.03 -3.66 -1.72
CA VAL A 577 -38.20 -2.29 -1.18
C VAL A 577 -38.98 -2.23 0.13
N MET A 578 -39.24 -3.38 0.77
CA MET A 578 -40.13 -3.50 1.94
C MET A 578 -41.51 -2.84 1.69
N GLY A 579 -42.02 -3.02 0.49
CA GLY A 579 -43.29 -2.50 0.03
C GLY A 579 -44.47 -3.38 0.44
N THR A 580 -45.59 -2.76 0.80
CA THR A 580 -46.85 -3.46 1.10
C THR A 580 -47.86 -3.40 -0.04
N ALA A 581 -47.76 -2.38 -0.90
CA ALA A 581 -48.65 -2.18 -2.04
C ALA A 581 -47.97 -1.39 -3.16
N LEU A 582 -48.39 -1.67 -4.40
CA LEU A 582 -48.07 -0.90 -5.61
C LEU A 582 -49.37 -0.31 -6.15
N VAL A 583 -49.42 1.01 -6.33
CA VAL A 583 -50.59 1.76 -6.81
C VAL A 583 -50.23 2.54 -8.06
N SER A 584 -51.02 2.40 -9.11
CA SER A 584 -50.76 3.07 -10.40
C SER A 584 -51.69 4.25 -10.66
N GLY A 585 -51.22 5.22 -11.46
CA GLY A 585 -52.03 6.34 -11.98
C GLY A 585 -52.29 7.47 -10.96
N THR A 586 -51.80 7.33 -9.73
CA THR A 586 -51.87 8.35 -8.68
C THR A 586 -50.54 8.40 -7.93
N THR A 587 -50.32 9.45 -7.15
CA THR A 587 -49.09 9.62 -6.34
C THR A 587 -49.44 10.12 -4.94
N ALA A 588 -48.80 9.57 -3.91
CA ALA A 588 -48.92 10.05 -2.53
C ALA A 588 -47.59 9.94 -1.79
N GLY A 589 -47.40 10.76 -0.75
CA GLY A 589 -46.16 10.81 0.02
C GLY A 589 -45.05 11.60 -0.67
N TYR A 590 -43.83 11.07 -0.69
CA TYR A 590 -42.67 11.67 -1.33
C TYR A 590 -42.65 11.34 -2.82
N VAL A 591 -42.82 12.35 -3.68
CA VAL A 591 -42.96 12.20 -5.15
C VAL A 591 -41.71 12.73 -5.85
N LYS A 592 -41.24 12.01 -6.88
CA LYS A 592 -40.10 12.45 -7.70
C LYS A 592 -40.15 11.86 -9.11
N GLU A 593 -39.74 12.66 -10.09
CA GLU A 593 -39.52 12.20 -11.46
C GLU A 593 -38.14 11.56 -11.62
N TRP A 594 -38.08 10.49 -12.40
CA TRP A 594 -36.86 9.73 -12.67
C TRP A 594 -36.77 9.34 -14.15
N ASP A 595 -35.54 9.30 -14.64
CA ASP A 595 -35.19 8.56 -15.86
C ASP A 595 -34.85 7.12 -15.47
N ILE A 596 -35.64 6.17 -16.00
CA ILE A 596 -35.41 4.74 -15.91
C ILE A 596 -35.01 4.24 -17.29
N ASN A 597 -33.71 4.19 -17.55
CA ASN A 597 -33.16 3.67 -18.81
C ASN A 597 -33.68 4.37 -20.07
N GLY A 598 -33.80 5.71 -20.02
CA GLY A 598 -34.28 6.55 -21.11
C GLY A 598 -35.80 6.79 -21.09
N GLU A 599 -36.52 6.17 -20.15
CA GLU A 599 -37.95 6.37 -19.95
C GLU A 599 -38.18 7.31 -18.77
N SER A 600 -38.83 8.46 -19.00
CA SER A 600 -39.22 9.37 -17.91
C SER A 600 -40.47 8.82 -17.21
N VAL A 601 -40.45 8.73 -15.88
CA VAL A 601 -41.55 8.23 -15.05
C VAL A 601 -41.63 8.99 -13.71
N THR A 602 -42.84 9.18 -13.18
CA THR A 602 -43.05 9.71 -11.84
C THR A 602 -43.25 8.56 -10.85
N LEU A 603 -42.38 8.47 -9.84
CA LEU A 603 -42.51 7.52 -8.74
C LEU A 603 -42.91 8.26 -7.45
N ALA A 604 -43.62 7.59 -6.54
CA ALA A 604 -43.79 8.09 -5.18
C ALA A 604 -43.67 6.98 -4.12
N VAL A 605 -43.21 7.36 -2.93
CA VAL A 605 -43.14 6.47 -1.75
C VAL A 605 -43.85 7.09 -0.56
N GLN A 606 -44.69 6.31 0.11
CA GLN A 606 -45.38 6.71 1.33
C GLN A 606 -45.06 5.70 2.43
N LYS A 607 -44.52 6.17 3.56
CA LYS A 607 -44.33 5.34 4.75
C LYS A 607 -45.70 4.92 5.30
N ASN A 608 -45.84 3.64 5.62
CA ASN A 608 -47.05 3.10 6.22
C ASN A 608 -47.12 3.34 7.73
#